data_AF-A0A5J4PFD8-F1
#
_entry.id   AF-A0A5J4PFD8-F1
#
_cell.length_a   1.000
_cell.length_b   1.000
_cell.length_c   1.000
_cell.angle_alpha   90.00
_cell.angle_beta   90.00
_cell.angle_gamma   90.00
#
_symmetry.space_group_name_H-M   'P 1'
#
loop_
_entity.id
_entity.type
_entity.pdbx_description
1 polymer ?
#
loop_
_entity_poly.entity_id
_entity_poly.type
_entity_poly.pdbx_seq_one_letter_code
_entity_poly.pdbx_strand_id
1 'polypeptide(L)'
;GAGKSVFTTLAASYLHYEKGYNVAVIDCDYPQWSIHKMRKREAEQLQANAFYQRKAEVLFQKLNKPAYPVVPSMPEKAIARVSEFLANESEGYDLVLFDLPGRSE
;
A
#
# COMPACT_ATOMS: atom_id res chain seq x y z
N GLY A 1 16.13 -8.74 8.01
CA GLY A 1 15.67 -8.18 6.73
C GLY A 1 15.44 -9.29 5.73
N ALA A 2 14.33 -10.04 5.87
CA ALA A 2 13.99 -11.17 5.00
C ALA A 2 13.29 -10.75 3.69
N GLY A 3 13.22 -9.45 3.38
CA GLY A 3 12.59 -8.96 2.15
C GLY A 3 11.05 -8.95 2.14
N LYS A 4 10.37 -9.22 3.26
CA LYS A 4 8.90 -9.30 3.35
C LYS A 4 8.19 -8.08 2.74
N SER A 5 8.56 -6.88 3.16
CA SER A 5 7.93 -5.65 2.68
C SER A 5 8.15 -5.42 1.17
N VAL A 6 9.31 -5.82 0.64
CA VAL A 6 9.59 -5.80 -0.79
C VAL A 6 8.69 -6.80 -1.52
N PHE A 7 8.59 -8.03 -1.00
CA PHE A 7 7.73 -9.06 -1.58
C PHE A 7 6.26 -8.65 -1.55
N THR A 8 5.76 -8.13 -0.42
CA THR A 8 4.40 -7.59 -0.27
C THR A 8 4.15 -6.47 -1.28
N THR A 9 5.08 -5.53 -1.45
CA THR A 9 4.96 -4.43 -2.40
C THR A 9 4.91 -4.93 -3.86
N LEU A 10 5.78 -5.88 -4.22
CA LEU A 10 5.80 -6.46 -5.57
C LEU A 10 4.53 -7.26 -5.86
N ALA A 11 4.09 -8.10 -4.92
CA ALA A 11 2.87 -8.89 -5.04
C ALA A 11 1.64 -7.98 -5.15
N ALA A 12 1.51 -6.97 -4.29
CA ALA A 12 0.42 -6.00 -4.36
C ALA A 12 0.39 -5.27 -5.70
N SER A 13 1.56 -4.79 -6.16
CA SER A 13 1.65 -4.05 -7.41
C SER A 13 1.31 -4.92 -8.63
N TYR A 14 1.78 -6.16 -8.66
CA TYR A 14 1.45 -7.10 -9.73
C TYR A 14 -0.05 -7.45 -9.73
N LEU A 15 -0.61 -7.82 -8.59
CA LEU A 15 -2.03 -8.18 -8.49
C LEU A 15 -2.93 -7.00 -8.83
N HIS A 16 -2.58 -5.80 -8.40
CA HIS A 16 -3.41 -4.63 -8.60
C HIS A 16 -3.34 -4.07 -10.02
N TYR A 17 -2.13 -3.83 -10.52
CA TYR A 17 -1.94 -3.12 -11.79
C TYR A 17 -1.88 -4.05 -13.01
N GLU A 18 -1.31 -5.26 -12.86
CA GLU A 18 -1.20 -6.22 -13.97
C GLU A 18 -2.39 -7.17 -14.03
N LYS A 19 -2.91 -7.60 -12.87
CA LYS A 19 -4.05 -8.53 -12.80
C LYS A 19 -5.40 -7.86 -12.55
N GLY A 20 -5.41 -6.56 -12.26
CA GLY A 20 -6.64 -5.79 -12.13
C GLY A 20 -7.44 -6.04 -10.85
N TYR A 21 -6.90 -6.76 -9.85
CA TYR A 21 -7.58 -6.94 -8.55
C TYR A 21 -7.63 -5.64 -7.75
N ASN A 22 -8.64 -5.46 -6.90
CA ASN A 22 -8.67 -4.42 -5.87
C ASN A 22 -7.87 -4.92 -4.66
N VAL A 23 -6.71 -4.32 -4.41
CA VAL A 23 -5.77 -4.77 -3.37
C VAL A 23 -5.62 -3.67 -2.33
N ALA A 24 -5.59 -4.03 -1.05
CA ALA A 24 -5.15 -3.17 0.04
C ALA A 24 -3.95 -3.81 0.75
N VAL A 25 -3.03 -2.97 1.23
CA VAL A 25 -1.91 -3.42 2.08
C VAL A 25 -2.08 -2.86 3.48
N ILE A 26 -1.98 -3.72 4.49
CA ILE A 26 -1.96 -3.36 5.90
C ILE A 26 -0.53 -3.50 6.42
N ASP A 27 0.13 -2.37 6.61
CA ASP A 27 1.51 -2.31 7.09
C ASP A 27 1.54 -2.44 8.61
N CYS A 28 1.79 -3.65 9.09
CA CYS A 28 1.84 -3.99 10.51
C CYS A 28 3.27 -4.01 11.07
N ASP A 29 4.29 -3.61 10.30
CA ASP A 29 5.69 -3.61 10.72
C ASP A 29 5.98 -2.44 11.68
N TYR A 30 5.16 -2.24 12.71
CA TYR A 30 5.38 -1.21 13.73
C TYR A 30 6.67 -1.50 14.51
N PRO A 31 7.48 -0.46 14.87
CA PRO A 31 7.37 0.98 14.54
C PRO A 31 7.94 1.40 13.17
N GLN A 32 8.42 0.47 12.36
CA GLN A 32 9.13 0.70 11.11
C GLN A 32 8.18 1.22 10.04
N TRP A 33 7.00 0.60 9.89
CA TRP A 33 5.99 0.90 8.87
C TRP A 33 6.62 1.19 7.51
N SER A 34 7.40 0.23 7.05
CA SER A 34 8.35 0.43 5.96
C SER A 34 7.66 0.79 4.64
N ILE A 35 6.53 0.15 4.32
CA ILE A 35 5.77 0.39 3.09
C ILE A 35 5.01 1.72 3.19
N HIS A 36 4.36 1.98 4.33
CA HIS A 36 3.63 3.22 4.54
C HIS A 36 4.54 4.45 4.47
N LYS A 37 5.70 4.41 5.14
CA LYS A 37 6.69 5.50 5.08
C LYS A 37 7.31 5.65 3.69
N MET A 38 7.46 4.56 2.93
CA MET A 38 7.88 4.64 1.53
C MET A 38 6.83 5.37 0.70
N ARG A 39 5.56 4.96 0.77
CA ARG A 39 4.44 5.61 0.07
C ARG A 39 4.29 7.09 0.41
N LYS A 40 4.42 7.45 1.69
CA LYS A 40 4.36 8.84 2.13
C LYS A 40 5.45 9.71 1.48
N ARG A 41 6.71 9.23 1.47
CA ARG A 41 7.84 9.93 0.85
C ARG A 41 7.66 10.10 -0.66
N GLU A 42 7.13 9.09 -1.33
CA GLU A 42 6.83 9.21 -2.76
C GLU A 42 5.75 10.26 -3.03
N ALA A 43 4.66 10.26 -2.25
CA ALA A 43 3.62 11.27 -2.38
C ALA A 43 4.17 12.69 -2.16
N GLU A 44 5.00 12.90 -1.14
CA GLU A 44 5.67 14.17 -0.87
C GLU A 44 6.56 14.62 -2.06
N GLN A 45 7.33 13.69 -2.65
CA GLN A 45 8.18 13.98 -3.81
C GLN A 45 7.38 14.32 -5.07
N LEU A 46 6.25 13.63 -5.29
CA LEU A 46 5.33 13.95 -6.39
C LEU A 46 4.77 15.35 -6.22
N GLN A 47 4.35 15.73 -5.00
CA GLN A 47 3.79 17.06 -4.74
C GLN A 47 4.82 18.19 -4.87
N ALA A 48 6.09 17.94 -4.52
CA ALA A 48 7.12 18.97 -4.51
C ALA A 48 7.67 19.36 -5.90
N ASN A 49 7.37 18.62 -6.98
CA ASN A 49 8.04 18.81 -8.26
C ASN A 49 7.14 18.52 -9.47
N ALA A 50 6.87 19.57 -10.26
CA ALA A 50 6.04 19.52 -11.46
C ALA A 50 6.51 18.52 -12.52
N PHE A 51 7.82 18.23 -12.62
CA PHE A 51 8.33 17.19 -13.51
C PHE A 51 7.87 15.80 -13.09
N TYR A 52 7.86 15.52 -11.79
CA TYR A 52 7.40 14.25 -11.25
C TYR A 52 5.86 14.13 -11.29
N GLN A 53 5.12 15.23 -11.12
CA GLN A 53 3.67 15.25 -11.31
C GLN A 53 3.27 14.81 -12.72
N ARG A 54 3.88 15.40 -13.77
CA ARG A 54 3.60 15.02 -15.16
C ARG A 54 3.92 13.54 -15.44
N LYS A 55 5.01 13.02 -14.87
CA LYS A 55 5.33 11.59 -14.99
C LYS A 55 4.29 10.71 -14.30
N ALA A 56 3.82 11.11 -13.12
CA ALA A 56 2.78 10.39 -12.40
C ALA A 56 1.45 10.42 -13.15
N GLU A 57 1.06 11.55 -13.74
CA GLU A 57 -0.14 11.65 -14.58
C GLU A 57 -0.10 10.66 -15.75
N VAL A 58 1.00 10.63 -16.49
CA VAL A 58 1.19 9.68 -17.61
C VAL A 58 1.14 8.22 -17.12
N LEU A 59 1.71 7.95 -15.95
CA LEU A 59 1.69 6.61 -15.35
C LEU A 59 0.26 6.21 -14.95
N PHE A 60 -0.47 7.08 -14.24
CA PHE A 60 -1.84 6.81 -13.80
C PHE A 60 -2.81 6.67 -14.97
N GLN A 61 -2.64 7.46 -16.03
CA GLN A 61 -3.39 7.28 -17.28
C GLN A 61 -3.18 5.90 -17.90
N LYS A 62 -1.96 5.34 -17.81
CA LYS A 62 -1.67 3.98 -18.30
C LYS A 62 -2.20 2.88 -17.38
N LEU A 63 -2.14 3.09 -16.06
CA LEU A 63 -2.51 2.08 -15.07
C LEU A 63 -4.04 1.88 -14.98
N ASN A 64 -4.84 2.85 -15.44
CA ASN A 64 -6.31 2.81 -15.47
C ASN A 64 -7.00 2.50 -14.13
N LYS A 65 -6.24 2.51 -13.02
CA LYS A 65 -6.69 2.33 -11.64
C LYS A 65 -5.90 3.27 -10.74
N PRO A 66 -6.51 3.77 -9.66
CA PRO A 66 -5.79 4.53 -8.64
C PRO A 66 -4.71 3.67 -7.97
N ALA A 67 -3.82 4.28 -7.21
CA ALA A 67 -2.86 3.51 -6.43
C ALA A 67 -3.57 2.71 -5.33
N TYR A 68 -3.13 1.47 -5.08
CA TYR A 68 -3.64 0.70 -3.96
C TYR A 68 -3.30 1.38 -2.61
N PRO A 69 -4.21 1.34 -1.63
CA PRO A 69 -3.98 1.93 -0.32
C PRO A 69 -2.97 1.13 0.50
N VAL A 70 -2.21 1.85 1.33
CA VAL A 70 -1.32 1.29 2.35
C VAL A 70 -1.70 1.86 3.71
N VAL A 71 -2.34 1.02 4.54
CA VAL A 71 -2.89 1.38 5.84
C VAL A 71 -1.94 0.93 6.95
N PRO A 72 -1.32 1.84 7.72
CA PRO A 72 -0.48 1.45 8.83
C PRO A 72 -1.34 0.95 10.00
N SER A 73 -0.88 -0.11 10.68
CA SER A 73 -1.52 -0.65 11.88
C SER A 73 -0.48 -1.17 12.87
N MET A 74 -0.89 -1.32 14.13
CA MET A 74 -0.24 -2.24 15.05
C MET A 74 -0.71 -3.68 14.73
N PRO A 75 0.15 -4.71 14.84
CA PRO A 75 -0.23 -6.10 14.59
C PRO A 75 -1.49 -6.54 15.34
N GLU A 76 -1.62 -6.18 16.61
CA GLU A 76 -2.71 -6.59 17.51
C GLU A 76 -4.05 -5.95 17.11
N LYS A 77 -3.99 -4.82 16.40
CA LYS A 77 -5.16 -4.06 15.94
C LYS A 77 -5.48 -4.29 14.47
N ALA A 78 -4.68 -5.09 13.77
CA ALA A 78 -4.73 -5.21 12.31
C ALA A 78 -6.11 -5.59 11.78
N ILE A 79 -6.77 -6.57 12.39
CA ILE A 79 -8.12 -7.01 11.98
C ILE A 79 -9.17 -5.92 12.21
N ALA A 80 -9.18 -5.29 13.39
CA ALA A 80 -10.09 -4.19 13.67
C ALA A 80 -9.89 -3.02 12.70
N ARG A 81 -8.62 -2.71 12.38
CA ARG A 81 -8.27 -1.65 11.44
C ARG A 81 -8.73 -1.96 10.01
N VAL A 82 -8.66 -3.23 9.58
CA VAL A 82 -9.23 -3.65 8.28
C VAL A 82 -10.73 -3.48 8.26
N SER A 83 -11.44 -3.92 9.31
CA SER A 83 -12.90 -3.76 9.36
C SER A 83 -13.32 -2.30 9.28
N GLU A 84 -12.64 -1.41 10.01
CA GLU A 84 -12.88 0.03 9.95
C GLU A 84 -12.57 0.61 8.56
N PHE A 85 -11.45 0.21 7.96
CA PHE A 85 -11.05 0.64 6.62
C PHE A 85 -12.10 0.23 5.58
N LEU A 86 -12.44 -1.07 5.52
CA LEU A 86 -13.39 -1.59 4.53
C LEU A 86 -14.80 -1.02 4.71
N ALA A 87 -15.21 -0.68 5.93
CA ALA A 87 -16.52 -0.06 6.18
C ALA A 87 -16.64 1.38 5.62
N ASN A 88 -15.51 2.06 5.39
CA ASN A 88 -15.47 3.43 4.87
C ASN A 88 -15.21 3.52 3.36
N GLU A 89 -14.95 2.39 2.71
CA GLU A 89 -14.61 2.33 1.28
C GLU A 89 -15.87 2.10 0.43
N SER A 90 -15.95 2.82 -0.70
CA SER A 90 -17.06 2.69 -1.65
C SER A 90 -16.94 1.46 -2.56
N GLU A 91 -15.72 0.92 -2.69
CA GLU A 91 -15.41 -0.23 -3.53
C GLU A 91 -14.99 -1.44 -2.68
N GLY A 92 -15.29 -2.63 -3.17
CA GLY A 92 -14.83 -3.88 -2.56
C GLY A 92 -13.36 -4.14 -2.84
N TYR A 93 -12.70 -4.84 -1.92
CA TYR A 93 -11.32 -5.31 -2.07
C TYR A 93 -11.29 -6.83 -2.24
N ASP A 94 -10.62 -7.30 -3.29
CA ASP A 94 -10.43 -8.73 -3.58
C ASP A 94 -9.35 -9.34 -2.68
N LEU A 95 -8.31 -8.57 -2.35
CA LEU A 95 -7.21 -9.00 -1.50
C LEU A 95 -6.81 -7.92 -0.48
N VAL A 96 -6.59 -8.35 0.75
CA VAL A 96 -5.96 -7.55 1.82
C VAL A 96 -4.67 -8.26 2.24
N LEU A 97 -3.52 -7.65 1.95
CA LEU A 97 -2.21 -8.20 2.26
C LEU A 97 -1.66 -7.56 3.54
N PHE A 98 -1.15 -8.38 4.46
CA PHE A 98 -0.55 -7.90 5.71
C PHE A 98 0.98 -7.98 5.64
N ASP A 99 1.66 -6.84 5.82
CA ASP A 99 3.11 -6.81 6.02
C ASP A 99 3.41 -6.92 7.51
N LEU A 100 3.80 -8.11 7.96
CA LEU A 100 4.02 -8.40 9.37
C LEU A 100 5.45 -8.03 9.82
N PRO A 101 5.64 -7.71 11.11
CA PRO A 101 6.97 -7.40 11.63
C PRO A 101 7.93 -8.58 11.46
N GLY A 102 9.19 -8.26 11.17
CA GLY A 102 10.23 -9.26 10.92
C GLY A 102 10.87 -9.85 12.17
N ARG A 103 10.44 -9.42 13.35
CA ARG A 103 10.96 -9.88 14.65
C ARG A 103 9.82 -10.58 15.37
N SER A 104 10.07 -11.81 15.81
CA SER A 104 9.33 -12.40 16.92
C SER A 104 9.71 -11.63 18.17
N GLU A 105 8.74 -11.08 18.89
CA GLU A 105 8.91 -10.91 20.34
C GLU A 105 8.83 -12.28 21.02
#